data_AF-A0AAF0RPS2-F1
#
_entry.id   AF-A0AAF0RPS2-F1
#
_cell.length_a   1.000
_cell.length_b   1.000
_cell.length_c   1.000
_cell.angle_alpha   90.00
_cell.angle_beta   90.00
_cell.angle_gamma   90.00
#
_symmetry.space_group_name_H-M   'P 1'
#
loop_
_entity.id
_entity.type
_entity.pdbx_description
1 polymer ?
#
loop_
_entity_poly.entity_id
_entity_poly.type
_entity_poly.pdbx_seq_one_letter_code
_entity_poly.pdbx_strand_id
1 'polypeptide(L)'
;MVHQLLTPSQEIRTDRLLLTPLTPADIDDVHALFSDARTWQHLPTGRHVARSSSVDMVQRKIGGRARHGLGSWAVRSASDHAFVGVGGVDMTAGGVWNLGYRLSPTVWGQGFASEIALAAARAAADTAPDVPVTGRVLTNNPASAAVLRRAGLSLVWQGAPAPQNRAAAGVEGQVWTDRLLSDEQFAWLVANA
;
A
#
# COMPACT_ATOMS: atom_id res chain seq x y z
N MET A 1 24.84 28.16 8.48
CA MET A 1 24.14 27.13 9.30
C MET A 1 23.19 26.39 8.40
N VAL A 2 23.57 25.19 7.96
CA VAL A 2 22.74 24.37 7.08
C VAL A 2 21.71 23.69 7.97
N HIS A 3 20.43 24.05 7.84
CA HIS A 3 19.35 23.33 8.50
C HIS A 3 19.23 21.98 7.79
N GLN A 4 19.97 21.00 8.30
CA GLN A 4 19.83 19.60 7.93
C GLN A 4 18.48 19.15 8.53
N LEU A 5 17.40 19.35 7.77
CA LEU A 5 16.11 18.72 8.06
C LEU A 5 16.30 17.23 7.83
N LEU A 6 16.80 16.54 8.86
CA LEU A 6 16.86 15.09 8.95
C LEU A 6 15.42 14.57 8.93
N THR A 7 14.85 14.41 7.74
CA THR A 7 13.71 13.51 7.57
C THR A 7 14.22 12.13 7.98
N PRO A 8 13.56 11.41 8.92
CA PRO A 8 14.09 10.14 9.38
C PRO A 8 14.29 9.24 8.17
N SER A 9 15.53 8.79 7.99
CA SER A 9 15.94 7.77 7.05
C SER A 9 15.38 6.43 7.49
N GLN A 10 14.05 6.25 7.51
CA GLN A 10 13.50 4.96 7.90
C GLN A 10 13.42 4.04 6.70
N GLU A 11 14.63 3.74 6.24
CA GLU A 11 14.96 2.43 5.71
C GLU A 11 14.59 1.39 6.77
N ILE A 12 13.80 0.40 6.39
CA ILE A 12 13.45 -0.73 7.24
C ILE A 12 14.06 -1.97 6.60
N ARG A 13 14.85 -2.71 7.39
CA ARG A 13 15.31 -4.05 7.03
C ARG A 13 14.42 -5.08 7.71
N THR A 14 13.91 -6.00 6.92
CA THR A 14 13.29 -7.24 7.40
C THR A 14 14.24 -8.40 7.13
N ASP A 15 13.80 -9.64 7.40
CA ASP A 15 14.63 -10.83 7.17
C ASP A 15 15.10 -10.94 5.71
N ARG A 16 14.26 -10.53 4.75
CA ARG A 16 14.52 -10.73 3.31
C ARG A 16 14.39 -9.48 2.46
N LEU A 17 13.91 -8.36 3.03
CA LEU A 17 13.60 -7.15 2.27
C LEU A 17 14.30 -5.91 2.85
N LEU A 18 14.61 -5.00 1.93
CA LEU A 18 15.05 -3.65 2.18
C LEU A 18 13.93 -2.70 1.73
N LEU A 19 13.30 -2.02 2.67
CA LEU A 19 12.21 -1.07 2.43
C LEU A 19 12.79 0.35 2.52
N THR A 20 12.82 1.08 1.42
CA THR A 20 13.40 2.44 1.36
C THR A 20 12.37 3.45 0.88
N PRO A 21 12.37 4.71 1.36
CA PRO A 21 11.46 5.73 0.85
C PRO A 21 11.53 5.82 -0.68
N LEU A 22 10.37 5.91 -1.33
CA LEU A 22 10.31 6.13 -2.78
C LEU A 22 11.02 7.44 -3.14
N THR A 23 11.72 7.43 -4.26
CA THR A 23 12.43 8.55 -4.85
C THR A 23 12.05 8.69 -6.33
N PRO A 24 12.37 9.81 -6.98
CA PRO A 24 12.20 9.94 -8.43
C PRO A 24 12.98 8.89 -9.25
N ALA A 25 14.06 8.33 -8.70
CA ALA A 25 14.84 7.28 -9.38
C ALA A 25 14.08 5.96 -9.49
N ASP A 26 13.06 5.72 -8.65
CA ASP A 26 12.26 4.50 -8.69
C ASP A 26 11.15 4.53 -9.75
N ILE A 27 10.93 5.65 -10.45
CA ILE A 27 9.75 5.84 -11.32
C ILE A 27 9.69 4.79 -12.45
N ASP A 28 10.83 4.43 -13.04
CA ASP A 28 10.87 3.49 -14.16
C ASP A 28 10.59 2.05 -13.70
N ASP A 29 11.18 1.62 -12.57
CA ASP A 29 10.86 0.34 -11.92
C ASP A 29 9.39 0.26 -11.51
N VAL A 30 8.88 1.34 -10.92
CA VAL A 30 7.47 1.47 -10.56
C VAL A 30 6.58 1.40 -11.80
N HIS A 31 6.95 2.05 -12.91
CA HIS A 31 6.16 1.98 -14.14
C HIS A 31 6.20 0.59 -14.77
N ALA A 32 7.34 -0.07 -14.81
CA ALA A 32 7.45 -1.46 -15.27
C ALA A 32 6.50 -2.37 -14.49
N LEU A 33 6.46 -2.24 -13.16
CA LEU A 33 5.55 -2.99 -12.30
C LEU A 33 4.07 -2.63 -12.52
N PHE A 34 3.73 -1.34 -12.49
CA PHE A 34 2.34 -0.88 -12.51
C PHE A 34 1.71 -0.92 -13.91
N SER A 35 2.52 -1.03 -14.97
CA SER A 35 2.05 -1.26 -16.33
C SER A 35 1.94 -2.75 -16.67
N ASP A 36 2.40 -3.67 -15.83
CA ASP A 36 2.19 -5.11 -16.01
C ASP A 36 0.74 -5.49 -15.67
N ALA A 37 0.01 -5.97 -16.68
CA ALA A 37 -1.39 -6.37 -16.55
C ALA A 37 -1.61 -7.50 -15.52
N ARG A 38 -0.61 -8.36 -15.30
CA ARG A 38 -0.69 -9.45 -14.31
C ARG A 38 -0.93 -8.88 -12.91
N THR A 39 -0.26 -7.79 -12.56
CA THR A 39 -0.44 -7.16 -11.24
C THR A 39 -1.83 -6.55 -11.07
N TRP A 40 -2.54 -6.29 -12.16
CA TRP A 40 -3.88 -5.69 -12.17
C TRP A 40 -5.00 -6.68 -12.50
N GLN A 41 -4.75 -7.99 -12.47
CA GLN A 41 -5.75 -9.01 -12.79
C GLN A 41 -7.07 -8.87 -12.02
N HIS A 42 -7.03 -8.34 -10.78
CA HIS A 42 -8.20 -8.16 -9.93
C HIS A 42 -8.93 -6.83 -10.14
N LEU A 43 -8.24 -5.81 -10.69
CA LEU A 43 -8.78 -4.49 -11.00
C LEU A 43 -8.09 -3.91 -12.25
N PRO A 44 -8.40 -4.40 -13.47
CA PRO A 44 -7.65 -4.06 -14.68
C PRO A 44 -7.60 -2.56 -14.99
N THR A 45 -8.63 -1.81 -14.57
CA THR A 45 -8.78 -0.37 -14.81
C THR A 45 -7.79 0.49 -14.03
N GLY A 46 -7.13 -0.04 -13.00
CA GLY A 46 -6.10 0.69 -12.27
C GLY A 46 -4.71 0.65 -12.93
N ARG A 47 -4.54 -0.13 -14.01
CA ARG A 47 -3.27 -0.28 -14.71
C ARG A 47 -2.72 1.06 -15.21
N HIS A 48 -1.43 1.30 -14.98
CA HIS A 48 -0.77 2.50 -15.50
C HIS A 48 -0.45 2.31 -16.98
N VAL A 49 -1.27 2.89 -17.85
CA VAL A 49 -1.04 2.86 -19.31
C VAL A 49 0.11 3.79 -19.71
N ALA A 50 0.20 4.96 -19.07
CA ALA A 50 1.23 5.94 -19.36
C ALA A 50 2.22 6.06 -18.18
N ARG A 51 3.49 6.35 -18.49
CA ARG A 51 4.52 6.62 -17.48
C ARG A 51 4.14 7.78 -16.55
N SER A 52 3.43 8.79 -17.06
CA SER A 52 2.96 9.92 -16.26
C SER A 52 2.09 9.49 -15.07
N SER A 53 1.27 8.45 -15.21
CA SER A 53 0.48 7.91 -14.09
C SER A 53 1.38 7.39 -12.95
N SER A 54 2.52 6.79 -13.29
CA SER A 54 3.53 6.37 -12.31
C SER A 54 4.27 7.56 -11.70
N VAL A 55 4.62 8.56 -12.50
CA VAL A 55 5.22 9.82 -12.01
C VAL A 55 4.32 10.45 -10.96
N ASP A 56 3.05 10.66 -11.28
CA ASP A 56 2.09 11.30 -10.38
C ASP A 56 1.91 10.49 -9.10
N MET A 57 1.84 9.16 -9.20
CA MET A 57 1.74 8.30 -8.03
C MET A 57 2.97 8.39 -7.13
N VAL A 58 4.18 8.34 -7.69
CA VAL A 58 5.43 8.43 -6.92
C VAL A 58 5.54 9.80 -6.25
N GLN A 59 5.24 10.89 -6.97
CA GLN A 59 5.24 12.23 -6.40
C GLN A 59 4.21 12.38 -5.27
N ARG A 60 2.99 11.86 -5.44
CA ARG A 60 1.98 11.85 -4.36
C ARG A 60 2.47 11.08 -3.13
N LYS A 61 3.10 9.93 -3.31
CA LYS A 61 3.65 9.12 -2.19
C LYS A 61 4.81 9.83 -1.49
N ILE A 62 5.70 10.49 -2.23
CA ILE A 62 6.79 11.31 -1.66
C ILE A 62 6.21 12.46 -0.82
N GLY A 63 5.25 13.21 -1.37
CA GLY A 63 4.60 14.32 -0.66
C GLY A 63 3.80 13.85 0.57
N GLY A 64 3.08 12.73 0.44
CA GLY A 64 2.35 12.11 1.55
C GLY A 64 3.26 11.71 2.70
N ARG A 65 4.39 11.05 2.40
CA ARG A 65 5.41 10.74 3.41
C ARG A 65 5.95 12.00 4.09
N ALA A 66 6.31 13.02 3.32
CA ALA A 66 6.84 14.26 3.88
C ALA A 66 5.84 14.94 4.83
N ARG A 67 4.54 14.83 4.54
CA ARG A 67 3.46 15.40 5.37
C ARG A 67 3.15 14.58 6.61
N HIS A 68 3.22 13.25 6.54
CA HIS A 68 2.71 12.36 7.58
C HIS A 68 3.79 11.55 8.31
N GLY A 69 5.07 11.73 7.96
CA GLY A 69 6.21 11.02 8.56
C GLY A 69 6.39 9.58 8.07
N LEU A 70 5.34 8.97 7.52
CA LEU A 70 5.33 7.61 7.02
C LEU A 70 4.61 7.53 5.65
N GLY A 71 5.02 6.58 4.83
CA GLY A 71 4.47 6.35 3.50
C GLY A 71 4.92 5.02 2.92
N SER A 72 4.43 4.68 1.73
CA SER A 72 4.92 3.51 0.99
C SER A 72 6.42 3.58 0.73
N TRP A 73 7.04 2.41 0.68
CA TRP A 73 8.44 2.21 0.34
C TRP A 73 8.59 1.59 -1.04
N ALA A 74 9.73 1.84 -1.68
CA ALA A 74 10.30 0.92 -2.65
C ALA A 74 10.79 -0.31 -1.89
N VAL A 75 10.44 -1.48 -2.40
CA VAL A 75 10.72 -2.78 -1.80
C VAL A 75 11.79 -3.44 -2.64
N ARG A 76 12.94 -3.70 -2.04
CA ARG A 76 14.05 -4.40 -2.66
C ARG A 76 14.36 -5.69 -1.92
N SER A 77 14.84 -6.69 -2.65
CA SER A 77 15.42 -7.89 -2.05
C SER A 77 16.67 -7.52 -1.26
N ALA A 78 16.83 -8.07 -0.06
CA ALA A 78 18.00 -7.82 0.78
C ALA A 78 19.27 -8.51 0.27
N SER A 79 19.14 -9.56 -0.56
CA SER A 79 20.29 -10.35 -1.02
C SER A 79 21.02 -9.73 -2.22
N ASP A 80 20.28 -9.11 -3.14
CA ASP A 80 20.79 -8.62 -4.42
C ASP A 80 20.32 -7.20 -4.76
N HIS A 81 19.59 -6.55 -3.84
CA HIS A 81 19.04 -5.20 -4.00
C HIS A 81 18.08 -5.03 -5.19
N ALA A 82 17.62 -6.13 -5.80
CA ALA A 82 16.67 -6.08 -6.90
C ALA A 82 15.35 -5.46 -6.47
N PHE A 83 14.78 -4.57 -7.28
CA PHE A 83 13.44 -4.03 -7.04
C PHE A 83 12.39 -5.15 -7.18
N VAL A 84 11.63 -5.38 -6.11
CA VAL A 84 10.58 -6.41 -6.07
C VAL A 84 9.19 -5.82 -5.94
N GLY A 85 9.06 -4.55 -5.58
CA GLY A 85 7.80 -3.83 -5.70
C GLY A 85 7.68 -2.55 -4.88
N VAL A 86 6.43 -2.16 -4.61
CA VAL A 86 6.07 -1.03 -3.75
C VAL A 86 5.14 -1.53 -2.67
N GLY A 87 5.31 -1.09 -1.43
CA GLY A 87 4.36 -1.42 -0.38
C GLY A 87 4.58 -0.65 0.90
N GLY A 88 3.58 -0.68 1.79
CA GLY A 88 3.59 0.04 3.06
C GLY A 88 2.20 0.53 3.43
N VAL A 89 2.16 1.66 4.12
CA VAL A 89 0.93 2.42 4.39
C VAL A 89 1.03 3.81 3.78
N ASP A 90 -0.09 4.36 3.31
CA ASP A 90 -0.21 5.78 2.98
C ASP A 90 -1.39 6.38 3.75
N MET A 91 -1.25 7.63 4.23
CA MET A 91 -2.36 8.33 4.88
C MET A 91 -3.45 8.65 3.86
N THR A 92 -4.69 8.34 4.21
CA THR A 92 -5.86 8.65 3.39
C THR A 92 -6.46 10.01 3.73
N ALA A 93 -7.33 10.52 2.86
CA ALA A 93 -8.10 11.73 3.17
C ALA A 93 -9.09 11.53 4.32
N GLY A 94 -9.48 10.28 4.63
CA GLY A 94 -10.30 9.93 5.79
C GLY A 94 -9.53 9.86 7.11
N GLY A 95 -8.25 10.26 7.14
CA GLY A 95 -7.47 10.30 8.37
C GLY A 95 -7.11 8.92 8.95
N VAL A 96 -7.04 7.89 8.09
CA VAL A 96 -6.58 6.54 8.44
C VAL A 96 -5.41 6.11 7.55
N TRP A 97 -4.54 5.24 8.07
CA TRP A 97 -3.51 4.59 7.25
C TRP A 97 -4.15 3.55 6.35
N ASN A 98 -3.82 3.55 5.05
CA ASN A 98 -4.19 2.48 4.13
C ASN A 98 -2.97 1.63 3.80
N LEU A 99 -2.97 0.39 4.29
CA LEU A 99 -2.01 -0.65 3.96
C LEU A 99 -2.24 -1.13 2.53
N GLY A 100 -1.18 -1.12 1.73
CA GLY A 100 -1.23 -1.57 0.34
C GLY A 100 0.15 -1.98 -0.17
N TYR A 101 0.14 -2.85 -1.17
CA TYR A 101 1.35 -3.30 -1.84
C TYR A 101 1.05 -3.73 -3.28
N ARG A 102 2.10 -3.73 -4.09
CA ARG A 102 2.14 -4.30 -5.42
C ARG A 102 3.52 -4.88 -5.61
N LEU A 103 3.59 -6.16 -5.98
CA LEU A 103 4.84 -6.91 -6.11
C LEU A 103 4.97 -7.48 -7.51
N SER A 104 6.21 -7.60 -7.98
CA SER A 104 6.52 -8.28 -9.23
C SER A 104 5.94 -9.70 -9.21
N PRO A 105 5.32 -10.17 -10.30
CA PRO A 105 4.84 -11.55 -10.40
C PRO A 105 5.92 -12.60 -10.14
N THR A 106 7.20 -12.27 -10.38
CA THR A 106 8.35 -13.17 -10.17
C THR A 106 8.57 -13.54 -8.70
N VAL A 107 8.02 -12.77 -7.76
CA VAL A 107 8.22 -12.98 -6.31
C VAL A 107 6.94 -13.37 -5.57
N TRP A 108 5.84 -13.63 -6.28
CA TRP A 108 4.59 -14.06 -5.67
C TRP A 108 4.73 -15.45 -5.03
N GLY A 109 3.89 -15.72 -4.02
CA GLY A 109 3.92 -17.00 -3.29
C GLY A 109 5.06 -17.15 -2.29
N GLN A 110 6.00 -16.19 -2.22
CA GLN A 110 7.17 -16.25 -1.32
C GLN A 110 6.93 -15.58 0.05
N GLY A 111 5.73 -15.05 0.28
CA GLY A 111 5.34 -14.42 1.56
C GLY A 111 5.77 -12.96 1.74
N PHE A 112 6.42 -12.33 0.76
CA PHE A 112 6.87 -10.93 0.86
C PHE A 112 5.74 -9.94 1.14
N ALA A 113 4.55 -10.15 0.60
CA ALA A 113 3.40 -9.30 0.89
C ALA A 113 3.06 -9.25 2.39
N SER A 114 3.11 -10.41 3.07
CA SER A 114 2.89 -10.51 4.52
C SER A 114 4.01 -9.82 5.30
N GLU A 115 5.27 -10.02 4.88
CA GLU A 115 6.44 -9.40 5.51
C GLU A 115 6.38 -7.87 5.43
N ILE A 116 6.03 -7.32 4.27
CA ILE A 116 5.79 -5.88 4.07
C ILE A 116 4.63 -5.40 4.94
N ALA A 117 3.50 -6.13 4.96
CA ALA A 117 2.31 -5.73 5.69
C ALA A 117 2.57 -5.66 7.21
N LEU A 118 3.30 -6.63 7.76
CA LEU A 118 3.70 -6.64 9.17
C LEU A 118 4.64 -5.47 9.50
N ALA A 119 5.66 -5.23 8.66
CA ALA A 119 6.56 -4.09 8.83
C ALA A 119 5.80 -2.75 8.77
N ALA A 120 4.84 -2.63 7.84
CA ALA A 120 4.04 -1.43 7.66
C ALA A 120 3.10 -1.17 8.84
N ALA A 121 2.42 -2.20 9.35
CA ALA A 121 1.55 -2.09 10.51
C ALA A 121 2.33 -1.67 11.77
N ARG A 122 3.52 -2.25 11.97
CA ARG A 122 4.41 -1.86 13.06
C ARG A 122 4.87 -0.41 12.94
N ALA A 123 5.36 0.00 11.76
CA ALA A 123 5.79 1.37 11.53
C ALA A 123 4.65 2.39 11.71
N ALA A 124 3.42 2.04 11.33
CA ALA A 124 2.25 2.88 11.55
C ALA A 124 1.96 3.05 13.05
N ALA A 125 2.00 1.97 13.83
CA ALA A 125 1.83 2.01 15.28
C ALA A 125 2.91 2.85 15.97
N ASP A 126 4.17 2.74 15.53
CA ASP A 126 5.29 3.53 16.07
C ASP A 126 5.17 5.02 15.70
N THR A 127 4.63 5.34 14.52
CA THR A 127 4.52 6.72 14.02
C THR A 127 3.30 7.46 14.57
N ALA A 128 2.15 6.80 14.61
CA ALA A 128 0.88 7.39 15.00
C ALA A 128 0.00 6.31 15.66
N PRO A 129 0.25 6.01 16.96
CA PRO A 129 -0.31 4.84 17.63
C PRO A 129 -1.83 4.86 17.72
N ASP A 130 -2.47 6.03 17.64
CA ASP A 130 -3.92 6.21 17.73
C ASP A 130 -4.63 6.17 16.38
N VAL A 131 -3.90 6.17 15.27
CA VAL A 131 -4.50 6.20 13.92
C VAL A 131 -4.74 4.77 13.42
N PRO A 132 -5.97 4.40 13.04
CA PRO A 132 -6.28 3.07 12.50
C PRO A 132 -5.46 2.71 11.26
N VAL A 133 -5.03 1.45 11.20
CA VAL A 133 -4.47 0.83 9.99
C VAL A 133 -5.56 0.04 9.30
N THR A 134 -5.81 0.42 8.05
CA THR A 134 -6.89 -0.11 7.22
C THR A 134 -6.36 -0.76 5.97
N GLY A 135 -7.17 -1.62 5.36
CA GLY A 135 -6.87 -2.23 4.07
C GLY A 135 -8.14 -2.38 3.25
N ARG A 136 -8.02 -2.18 1.94
CA ARG A 136 -9.13 -2.36 0.99
C ARG A 136 -8.76 -3.43 -0.03
N VAL A 137 -9.69 -4.33 -0.28
CA VAL A 137 -9.47 -5.46 -1.17
C VAL A 137 -10.78 -5.83 -1.85
N LEU A 138 -10.70 -6.31 -3.09
CA LEU A 138 -11.85 -6.86 -3.81
C LEU A 138 -12.01 -8.36 -3.48
N THR A 139 -13.23 -8.87 -3.44
CA THR A 139 -13.51 -10.28 -3.11
C THR A 139 -12.87 -11.28 -4.06
N ASN A 140 -12.56 -10.87 -5.29
CA ASN A 140 -11.82 -11.67 -6.26
C ASN A 140 -10.31 -11.76 -5.97
N ASN A 141 -9.80 -11.13 -4.89
CA ASN A 141 -8.40 -11.17 -4.46
C ASN A 141 -8.26 -11.74 -3.02
N PRO A 142 -8.54 -13.04 -2.83
CA PRO A 142 -8.48 -13.67 -1.50
C PRO A 142 -7.05 -13.72 -0.92
N ALA A 143 -6.02 -13.73 -1.78
CA ALA A 143 -4.63 -13.70 -1.34
C ALA A 143 -4.32 -12.41 -0.57
N SER A 144 -4.81 -11.26 -1.06
CA SER A 144 -4.63 -9.98 -0.38
C SER A 144 -5.42 -9.91 0.93
N ALA A 145 -6.66 -10.41 0.96
CA ALA A 145 -7.43 -10.52 2.19
C ALA A 145 -6.71 -11.37 3.26
N ALA A 146 -6.06 -12.46 2.86
CA ALA A 146 -5.26 -13.29 3.77
C ALA A 146 -4.03 -12.55 4.32
N VAL A 147 -3.43 -11.64 3.56
CA VAL A 147 -2.33 -10.78 4.04
C VAL A 147 -2.84 -9.76 5.06
N LEU A 148 -3.98 -9.10 4.81
CA LEU A 148 -4.59 -8.16 5.76
C LEU A 148 -4.88 -8.85 7.11
N ARG A 149 -5.46 -10.06 7.07
CA ARG A 149 -5.68 -10.85 8.28
C ARG A 149 -4.39 -11.19 9.03
N ARG A 150 -3.33 -11.58 8.31
CA ARG A 150 -2.01 -11.86 8.93
C ARG A 150 -1.38 -10.62 9.55
N ALA A 151 -1.66 -9.44 9.00
CA ALA A 151 -1.23 -8.17 9.55
C ALA A 151 -2.07 -7.69 10.76
N GLY A 152 -3.03 -8.49 11.22
CA GLY A 152 -3.87 -8.20 12.40
C GLY A 152 -5.15 -7.44 12.09
N LEU A 153 -5.49 -7.21 10.82
CA LEU A 153 -6.72 -6.52 10.45
C LEU A 153 -7.91 -7.50 10.40
N SER A 154 -9.08 -6.98 10.75
CA SER A 154 -10.36 -7.68 10.70
C SER A 154 -11.31 -7.04 9.70
N LEU A 155 -12.12 -7.87 9.03
CA LEU A 155 -13.14 -7.41 8.07
C LEU A 155 -14.26 -6.69 8.82
N VAL A 156 -14.58 -5.47 8.40
CA VAL A 156 -15.66 -4.65 9.02
C VAL A 156 -16.75 -4.25 8.04
N TRP A 157 -16.50 -4.37 6.73
CA TRP A 157 -17.52 -4.10 5.71
C TRP A 157 -17.21 -4.88 4.42
N GLN A 158 -18.28 -5.32 3.75
CA GLN A 158 -18.24 -5.86 2.41
C GLN A 158 -19.51 -5.41 1.66
N GLY A 159 -19.36 -5.00 0.41
CA GLY A 159 -20.49 -4.58 -0.41
C GLY A 159 -20.08 -4.08 -1.80
N ALA A 160 -21.00 -3.39 -2.48
CA ALA A 160 -20.73 -2.85 -3.81
C ALA A 160 -19.50 -1.94 -3.80
N PRO A 161 -18.50 -2.17 -4.67
CA PRO A 161 -17.29 -1.35 -4.69
C PRO A 161 -17.64 0.07 -5.13
N ALA A 162 -16.80 1.02 -4.72
CA ALA A 162 -16.95 2.41 -5.07
C ALA A 162 -16.93 2.61 -6.60
N PRO A 163 -17.68 3.59 -7.16
CA PRO A 163 -17.85 3.73 -8.61
C PRO A 163 -16.55 3.86 -9.42
N GLN A 164 -15.49 4.40 -8.81
CA GLN A 164 -14.14 4.49 -9.39
C GLN A 164 -13.46 3.12 -9.54
N ASN A 165 -13.80 2.16 -8.68
CA ASN A 165 -13.30 0.79 -8.71
C ASN A 165 -14.20 -0.05 -9.63
N ARG A 166 -13.96 0.06 -10.94
CA ARG A 166 -14.67 -0.71 -11.98
C ARG A 166 -14.29 -2.19 -11.94
N ALA A 167 -14.77 -2.89 -10.91
CA ALA A 167 -14.59 -4.33 -10.72
C ALA A 167 -15.53 -5.11 -11.66
N ALA A 168 -15.25 -6.40 -11.83
CA ALA A 168 -16.13 -7.29 -12.59
C ALA A 168 -17.49 -7.47 -11.89
N ALA A 169 -18.52 -7.86 -12.65
CA ALA A 169 -19.84 -8.12 -12.08
C ALA A 169 -19.79 -9.17 -10.96
N GLY A 170 -20.47 -8.90 -9.84
CA GLY A 170 -20.48 -9.77 -8.66
C GLY A 170 -19.23 -9.68 -7.78
N VAL A 171 -18.23 -8.87 -8.15
CA VAL A 171 -17.09 -8.57 -7.29
C VAL A 171 -17.45 -7.42 -6.34
N GLU A 172 -17.22 -7.65 -5.06
CA GLU A 172 -17.51 -6.70 -3.98
C GLU A 172 -16.20 -6.11 -3.44
N GLY A 173 -16.28 -4.91 -2.89
CA GLY A 173 -15.22 -4.31 -2.09
C GLY A 173 -15.29 -4.80 -0.64
N GLN A 174 -14.15 -4.83 0.03
CA GLN A 174 -14.02 -5.13 1.45
C GLN A 174 -13.16 -4.07 2.14
N VAL A 175 -13.56 -3.69 3.36
CA VAL A 175 -12.79 -2.82 4.25
C VAL A 175 -12.35 -3.62 5.47
N TRP A 176 -11.06 -3.53 5.77
CA TRP A 176 -10.41 -4.18 6.90
C TRP A 176 -9.75 -3.14 7.79
N THR A 177 -9.73 -3.35 9.10
CA THR A 177 -9.11 -2.44 10.07
C THR A 177 -8.52 -3.19 11.27
N ASP A 178 -7.49 -2.63 11.90
CA ASP A 178 -6.85 -3.16 13.11
C ASP A 178 -7.63 -2.80 14.39
N ARG A 179 -8.48 -1.78 14.33
CA ARG A 179 -9.24 -1.24 15.46
C ARG A 179 -10.56 -0.59 15.05
N LEU A 180 -11.33 -0.14 16.05
CA LEU A 180 -12.56 0.61 15.84
C LEU A 180 -12.31 1.91 15.06
N LEU A 181 -13.20 2.19 14.12
CA LEU A 181 -13.23 3.40 13.31
C LEU A 181 -14.28 4.35 13.89
N SER A 182 -14.08 5.65 13.75
CA SER A 182 -15.17 6.61 13.91
C SER A 182 -16.21 6.43 12.78
N ASP A 183 -17.44 6.91 13.00
CA ASP A 183 -18.49 6.87 11.98
C ASP A 183 -18.05 7.58 10.69
N GLU A 184 -17.33 8.69 10.81
CA GLU A 184 -16.80 9.44 9.66
C GLU A 184 -15.73 8.64 8.90
N GLN A 185 -14.78 8.02 9.62
CA GLN A 185 -13.75 7.19 9.01
C GLN A 185 -14.36 5.98 8.30
N PHE A 186 -15.33 5.32 8.94
CA PHE A 186 -16.03 4.18 8.37
C PHE A 186 -16.81 4.57 7.11
N ALA A 187 -17.60 5.65 7.18
CA ALA A 187 -18.36 6.14 6.02
C ALA A 187 -17.43 6.54 4.86
N TRP A 188 -16.31 7.21 5.15
CA TRP A 188 -15.32 7.56 4.14
C TRP A 188 -14.71 6.32 3.49
N LEU A 189 -14.34 5.30 4.29
CA LEU A 189 -13.77 4.06 3.78
C LEU A 189 -14.76 3.31 2.88
N VAL A 190 -16.01 3.16 3.30
CA VAL A 190 -17.07 2.51 2.51
C VAL A 190 -17.30 3.22 1.18
N ALA A 191 -17.37 4.56 1.19
CA ALA A 191 -17.54 5.35 -0.04
C ALA A 191 -16.34 5.26 -1.01
N ASN A 192 -15.19 4.78 -0.55
CA ASN A 192 -13.95 4.68 -1.31
C ASN A 192 -13.40 3.25 -1.42
N ALA A 193 -14.20 2.23 -1.05
CA ALA A 193 -13.80 0.82 -1.01
C ALA A 193 -13.80 0.13 -2.37
#